data_AF-A0A6A0IF30-F1
#
_entry.id   AF-A0A6A0IF30-F1
#
_cell.length_a   1.000
_cell.length_b   1.000
_cell.length_c   1.000
_cell.angle_alpha   90.00
_cell.angle_beta   90.00
_cell.angle_gamma   90.00
#
_symmetry.space_group_name_H-M   'P 1'
#
loop_
_entity.id
_entity.type
_entity.pdbx_description
1 polymer ?
#
loop_
_entity_poly.entity_id
_entity_poly.type
_entity_poly.pdbx_seq_one_letter_code
_entity_poly.pdbx_strand_id
1 'polypeptide(L)'
;APAGTPPPAPAEPEPAVAPAPGTSDPLTGDTATRILYSVELIDDGSGTGKAAYGKTLSRFRLEPWEVRATRRFLRGEPAADDAQRTRDALFFEAATLRVMIEDEAQWLRAVPPEQEPSGELAERLRKCGLCLVRAQELDRRFRMALEEAAAAAPPERVNEIHRSRFRLLRSFSGLWLLHNVRASLA
;
A
#
# COMPACT_ATOMS: atom_id res chain seq x y z
N ALA A 1 -15.78 -53.31 -32.77
CA ALA A 1 -14.66 -52.40 -32.47
C ALA A 1 -15.14 -51.40 -31.44
N PRO A 2 -14.51 -51.25 -30.26
CA PRO A 2 -14.94 -50.25 -29.31
C PRO A 2 -14.49 -48.86 -29.77
N ALA A 3 -15.42 -47.90 -29.72
CA ALA A 3 -15.17 -46.50 -30.04
C ALA A 3 -14.18 -45.90 -29.03
N GLY A 4 -13.08 -45.34 -29.53
CA GLY A 4 -12.07 -44.67 -28.72
C GLY A 4 -12.60 -43.39 -28.11
N THR A 5 -12.40 -43.23 -26.80
CA THR A 5 -12.65 -41.99 -26.07
C THR A 5 -11.78 -40.87 -26.65
N PRO A 6 -12.34 -39.69 -26.98
CA PRO A 6 -11.53 -38.58 -27.46
C PRO A 6 -10.57 -38.10 -26.37
N PRO A 7 -9.36 -37.63 -26.74
CA PRO A 7 -8.39 -37.13 -25.78
C PRO A 7 -8.94 -35.89 -25.05
N PRO A 8 -8.57 -35.68 -23.78
CA PRO A 8 -8.99 -34.50 -23.02
C PRO A 8 -8.52 -33.23 -23.72
N ALA A 9 -9.40 -32.23 -23.79
CA ALA A 9 -9.07 -30.92 -24.32
C ALA A 9 -7.91 -30.30 -23.51
N PRO A 10 -6.99 -29.56 -24.15
CA PRO A 10 -5.92 -28.87 -23.44
C PRO A 10 -6.52 -27.91 -22.41
N ALA A 11 -6.09 -28.04 -21.16
CA ALA A 11 -6.48 -27.13 -20.09
C ALA A 11 -6.14 -25.70 -20.51
N GLU A 12 -7.12 -24.81 -20.45
CA GLU A 12 -6.89 -23.37 -20.63
C GLU A 12 -5.84 -22.93 -19.60
N PRO A 13 -4.82 -22.14 -20.02
CA PRO A 13 -3.82 -21.65 -19.08
C PRO A 13 -4.54 -20.83 -18.01
N GLU A 14 -4.34 -21.20 -16.74
CA GLU A 14 -4.85 -20.42 -15.62
C GLU A 14 -4.42 -18.95 -15.81
N PRO A 15 -5.34 -17.99 -15.67
CA PRO A 15 -5.00 -16.58 -15.83
C PRO A 15 -3.91 -16.24 -14.83
N ALA A 16 -2.75 -15.84 -15.34
CA ALA A 16 -1.62 -15.43 -14.51
C ALA A 16 -2.09 -14.35 -13.53
N VAL A 17 -1.87 -14.59 -12.23
CA VAL A 17 -2.20 -13.64 -11.17
C VAL A 17 -1.46 -12.34 -11.48
N ALA A 18 -2.20 -11.28 -11.79
CA ALA A 18 -1.60 -9.97 -12.03
C ALA A 18 -0.82 -9.55 -10.77
N PRO A 19 0.40 -9.00 -10.92
CA PRO A 19 1.19 -8.58 -9.77
C PRO A 19 0.43 -7.52 -8.97
N ALA A 20 0.53 -7.62 -7.64
CA ALA A 20 -0.08 -6.64 -6.74
C ALA A 20 0.38 -5.21 -7.09
N PRO A 21 -0.52 -4.21 -7.03
CA PRO A 21 -0.20 -2.85 -7.43
C PRO A 21 1.00 -2.28 -6.65
N GLY A 22 1.96 -1.66 -7.34
CA GLY A 22 3.12 -1.02 -6.70
C GLY A 22 4.31 -1.93 -6.39
N THR A 23 4.25 -3.25 -6.63
CA THR A 23 5.40 -4.15 -6.41
C THR A 23 6.54 -3.93 -7.41
N SER A 24 6.24 -3.41 -8.60
CA SER A 24 7.21 -3.01 -9.63
C SER A 24 7.57 -1.52 -9.61
N ASP A 25 6.99 -0.75 -8.69
CA ASP A 25 7.22 0.69 -8.59
C ASP A 25 8.59 0.95 -7.90
N PRO A 26 9.54 1.66 -8.53
CA PRO A 26 10.88 1.86 -7.97
C PRO A 26 10.91 2.60 -6.63
N LEU A 27 9.87 3.38 -6.31
CA LEU A 27 9.80 4.14 -5.06
C LEU A 27 9.26 3.29 -3.92
N THR A 28 8.30 2.41 -4.22
CA THR A 28 7.48 1.73 -3.20
C THR A 28 7.58 0.21 -3.21
N GLY A 29 8.24 -0.40 -4.20
CA GLY A 29 8.29 -1.85 -4.44
C GLY A 29 8.83 -2.65 -3.24
N ASP A 30 9.92 -2.20 -2.62
CA ASP A 30 10.47 -2.86 -1.44
C ASP A 30 9.49 -2.83 -0.26
N THR A 31 8.84 -1.69 -0.04
CA THR A 31 7.85 -1.54 1.03
C THR A 31 6.59 -2.35 0.74
N ALA A 32 6.13 -2.38 -0.51
CA ALA A 32 5.00 -3.20 -0.94
C ALA A 32 5.28 -4.68 -0.69
N THR A 33 6.47 -5.15 -1.09
CA THR A 33 6.92 -6.54 -0.89
C THR A 33 7.01 -6.89 0.59
N ARG A 34 7.58 -6.00 1.43
CA ARG A 34 7.63 -6.20 2.89
C ARG A 34 6.24 -6.35 3.50
N ILE A 35 5.27 -5.53 3.07
CA ILE A 35 3.88 -5.62 3.55
C ILE A 35 3.25 -6.94 3.10
N LEU A 36 3.34 -7.29 1.82
CA LEU A 36 2.80 -8.52 1.25
C LEU A 36 3.30 -9.75 2.01
N TYR A 37 4.62 -9.91 2.12
CA TYR A 37 5.23 -11.03 2.82
C TYR A 37 4.81 -11.10 4.30
N SER A 38 4.69 -9.94 4.96
CA SER A 38 4.29 -9.93 6.37
C SER A 38 2.82 -10.26 6.58
N VAL A 39 1.96 -9.95 5.62
CA VAL A 39 0.53 -10.33 5.64
C VAL A 39 0.37 -11.83 5.34
N GLU A 40 1.17 -12.37 4.43
CA GLU A 40 1.25 -13.80 4.11
C GLU A 40 1.62 -14.64 5.34
N LEU A 41 2.63 -14.20 6.12
CA LEU A 41 3.09 -14.91 7.32
C LEU A 41 2.08 -15.03 8.48
N ILE A 42 0.94 -14.32 8.42
CA ILE A 42 -0.07 -14.31 9.51
C ILE A 42 -1.27 -15.17 9.14
N ASP A 43 -1.21 -15.85 8.01
CA ASP A 43 -2.32 -16.59 7.42
C ASP A 43 -2.61 -17.96 8.08
N ASP A 44 -2.39 -18.08 9.39
CA ASP A 44 -2.77 -19.23 10.22
C ASP A 44 -4.26 -19.17 10.66
N GLY A 45 -5.17 -18.72 9.80
CA GLY A 45 -6.61 -18.72 10.08
C GLY A 45 -7.11 -17.59 11.00
N SER A 46 -6.30 -16.56 11.25
CA SER A 46 -6.73 -15.37 12.00
C SER A 46 -7.53 -14.39 11.12
N GLY A 47 -8.73 -13.99 11.59
CA GLY A 47 -9.54 -12.97 10.92
C GLY A 47 -8.79 -11.64 10.78
N THR A 48 -9.11 -10.84 9.75
CA THR A 48 -8.31 -9.66 9.35
C THR A 48 -8.16 -8.61 10.45
N GLY A 49 -9.16 -8.47 11.32
CA GLY A 49 -9.08 -7.63 12.52
C GLY A 49 -8.00 -8.12 13.49
N LYS A 50 -7.96 -9.41 13.82
CA LYS A 50 -6.92 -9.97 14.71
C LYS A 50 -5.53 -9.91 14.07
N ALA A 51 -5.43 -10.13 12.75
CA ALA A 51 -4.18 -10.07 12.02
C ALA A 51 -3.56 -8.66 12.05
N ALA A 52 -4.36 -7.61 11.83
CA ALA A 52 -3.91 -6.21 11.82
C ALA A 52 -3.23 -5.78 13.14
N TYR A 53 -3.64 -6.37 14.27
CA TYR A 53 -3.07 -6.09 15.60
C TYR A 53 -2.01 -7.11 16.05
N GLY A 54 -1.66 -8.09 15.20
CA GLY A 54 -0.58 -9.03 15.49
C GLY A 54 0.80 -8.36 15.53
N LYS A 55 1.72 -8.88 16.34
CA LYS A 55 3.09 -8.34 16.51
C LYS A 55 3.85 -8.15 15.19
N THR A 56 3.55 -8.98 14.19
CA THR A 56 4.20 -8.93 12.87
C THR A 56 3.72 -7.75 12.01
N LEU A 57 2.43 -7.36 12.08
CA LEU A 57 1.89 -6.20 11.33
C LEU A 57 1.91 -4.90 12.14
N SER A 58 2.09 -4.96 13.46
CA SER A 58 2.05 -3.78 14.31
C SER A 58 3.05 -2.71 13.88
N ARG A 59 4.20 -3.11 13.30
CA ARG A 59 5.20 -2.20 12.73
C ARG A 59 4.67 -1.36 11.56
N PHE A 60 3.80 -1.94 10.72
CA PHE A 60 3.20 -1.25 9.58
C PHE A 60 1.95 -0.45 9.99
N ARG A 61 1.36 -0.78 11.14
CA ARG A 61 0.14 -0.17 11.67
C ARG A 61 -1.02 -0.24 10.67
N LEU A 62 -1.14 -1.35 9.94
CA LEU A 62 -2.18 -1.54 8.94
C LEU A 62 -3.57 -1.54 9.60
N GLU A 63 -4.54 -0.95 8.93
CA GLU A 63 -5.94 -1.04 9.31
C GLU A 63 -6.55 -2.36 8.76
N PRO A 64 -7.65 -2.87 9.35
CA PRO A 64 -8.23 -4.15 8.93
C PRO A 64 -8.59 -4.23 7.43
N TRP A 65 -9.02 -3.13 6.82
CA TRP A 65 -9.34 -3.07 5.39
C TRP A 65 -8.10 -3.04 4.49
N GLU A 66 -6.99 -2.46 4.95
CA GLU A 66 -5.70 -2.51 4.23
C GLU A 66 -5.17 -3.95 4.22
N VAL A 67 -5.32 -4.69 5.33
CA VAL A 67 -5.01 -6.13 5.40
C VAL A 67 -5.92 -6.94 4.47
N ARG A 68 -7.23 -6.65 4.43
CA ARG A 68 -8.16 -7.32 3.49
C ARG A 68 -7.76 -7.10 2.04
N ALA A 69 -7.47 -5.85 1.65
CA ALA A 69 -7.04 -5.52 0.30
C ALA A 69 -5.74 -6.26 -0.07
N THR A 70 -4.76 -6.25 0.85
CA THR A 70 -3.48 -6.98 0.67
C THR A 70 -3.70 -8.48 0.48
N ARG A 71 -4.55 -9.11 1.31
CA ARG A 71 -4.86 -10.54 1.21
C ARG A 71 -5.50 -10.91 -0.12
N ARG A 72 -6.40 -10.07 -0.64
CA ARG A 72 -7.02 -10.31 -1.95
C ARG A 72 -5.97 -10.37 -3.06
N PHE A 73 -4.98 -9.47 -3.03
CA PHE A 73 -3.87 -9.51 -3.99
C PHE A 73 -3.00 -10.76 -3.84
N LEU A 74 -2.64 -11.13 -2.61
CA LEU A 74 -1.84 -12.33 -2.34
C LEU A 74 -2.51 -13.62 -2.83
N ARG A 75 -3.81 -13.73 -2.62
CA ARG A 75 -4.58 -14.94 -2.94
C ARG A 75 -5.14 -14.96 -4.36
N GLY A 76 -4.93 -13.89 -5.13
CA GLY A 76 -5.58 -13.73 -6.43
C GLY A 76 -7.11 -13.73 -6.34
N GLU A 77 -7.68 -13.36 -5.20
CA GLU A 77 -9.14 -13.36 -5.02
C GLU A 77 -9.75 -12.29 -5.93
N PRO A 78 -10.74 -12.64 -6.78
CA PRO A 78 -11.37 -11.67 -7.66
C PRO A 78 -12.10 -10.59 -6.84
N ALA A 79 -11.96 -9.35 -7.28
CA ALA A 79 -12.83 -8.28 -6.80
C ALA A 79 -14.27 -8.53 -7.29
N ALA A 80 -15.26 -8.12 -6.49
CA ALA A 80 -16.68 -8.27 -6.85
C ALA A 80 -17.05 -7.40 -8.06
N ASP A 81 -16.42 -6.24 -8.18
CA ASP A 81 -16.58 -5.26 -9.26
C ASP A 81 -15.28 -4.43 -9.41
N ASP A 82 -15.22 -3.59 -10.45
CA ASP A 82 -14.06 -2.72 -10.70
C ASP A 82 -13.89 -1.63 -9.64
N ALA A 83 -14.97 -1.20 -8.99
CA ALA A 83 -14.93 -0.24 -7.89
C ALA A 83 -14.22 -0.83 -6.66
N GLN A 84 -14.48 -2.09 -6.32
CA GLN A 84 -13.80 -2.83 -5.27
C GLN A 84 -12.32 -3.04 -5.62
N ARG A 85 -12.02 -3.43 -6.87
CA ARG A 85 -10.63 -3.57 -7.35
C ARG A 85 -9.84 -2.27 -7.20
N THR A 86 -10.43 -1.17 -7.66
CA THR A 86 -9.83 0.17 -7.59
C THR A 86 -9.61 0.61 -6.15
N ARG A 87 -10.58 0.34 -5.26
CA ARG A 87 -10.48 0.65 -3.83
C ARG A 87 -9.41 -0.19 -3.12
N ASP A 88 -9.34 -1.49 -3.40
CA ASP A 88 -8.31 -2.35 -2.80
C ASP A 88 -6.91 -1.89 -3.22
N ALA A 89 -6.73 -1.53 -4.50
CA ALA A 89 -5.47 -0.97 -4.98
C ALA A 89 -5.15 0.36 -4.28
N LEU A 90 -6.13 1.24 -4.14
CA LEU A 90 -5.97 2.53 -3.46
C LEU A 90 -5.56 2.36 -1.99
N PHE A 91 -6.18 1.42 -1.26
CA PHE A 91 -5.81 1.12 0.13
C PHE A 91 -4.40 0.54 0.24
N PHE A 92 -4.03 -0.39 -0.63
CA PHE A 92 -2.71 -1.00 -0.60
C PHE A 92 -1.60 0.00 -0.95
N GLU A 93 -1.77 0.79 -2.00
CA GLU A 93 -0.82 1.81 -2.42
C GLU A 93 -0.66 2.90 -1.36
N ALA A 94 -1.76 3.36 -0.75
CA ALA A 94 -1.71 4.37 0.31
C ALA A 94 -1.04 3.84 1.58
N ALA A 95 -1.32 2.60 1.98
CA ALA A 95 -0.66 1.96 3.11
C ALA A 95 0.84 1.81 2.88
N THR A 96 1.21 1.37 1.67
CA THR A 96 2.61 1.22 1.25
C THR A 96 3.35 2.55 1.27
N LEU A 97 2.79 3.57 0.62
CA LEU A 97 3.40 4.90 0.59
C LEU A 97 3.48 5.51 2.00
N ARG A 98 2.47 5.28 2.86
CA ARG A 98 2.50 5.76 4.24
C ARG A 98 3.65 5.14 5.03
N VAL A 99 3.83 3.82 4.96
CA VAL A 99 4.96 3.14 5.63
C VAL A 99 6.28 3.69 5.10
N MET A 100 6.38 3.88 3.78
CA MET A 100 7.55 4.45 3.15
C MET A 100 7.87 5.87 3.65
N ILE A 101 6.86 6.73 3.72
CA ILE A 101 6.96 8.08 4.28
C ILE A 101 7.40 8.05 5.74
N GLU A 102 6.86 7.13 6.54
CA GLU A 102 7.19 7.00 7.96
C GLU A 102 8.65 6.54 8.16
N ASP A 103 9.15 5.61 7.36
CA ASP A 103 10.54 5.15 7.36
C ASP A 103 11.51 6.30 7.02
N GLU A 104 11.27 7.04 5.94
CA GLU A 104 12.13 8.16 5.55
C GLU A 104 12.05 9.31 6.56
N ALA A 105 10.87 9.61 7.10
CA ALA A 105 10.72 10.60 8.16
C ALA A 105 11.43 10.18 9.45
N GLN A 106 11.51 8.89 9.77
CA GLN A 106 12.27 8.39 10.91
C GLN A 106 13.77 8.59 10.68
N TRP A 107 14.28 8.27 9.48
CA TRP A 107 15.68 8.50 9.13
C TRP A 107 16.05 9.98 9.23
N LEU A 108 15.25 10.88 8.63
CA LEU A 108 15.47 12.33 8.70
C LEU A 108 15.40 12.90 10.12
N ARG A 109 14.78 12.23 11.09
CA ARG A 109 14.81 12.64 12.51
C ARG A 109 16.05 12.11 13.22
N ALA A 110 16.48 10.91 12.89
CA ALA A 110 17.51 10.18 13.63
C ALA A 110 18.93 10.68 13.35
N VAL A 111 19.22 11.18 12.14
CA VAL A 111 20.58 11.55 11.73
C VAL A 111 20.89 13.02 12.05
N PRO A 112 21.81 13.33 12.99
CA PRO A 112 22.29 14.69 13.20
C PRO A 112 23.07 15.19 11.97
N PRO A 113 23.04 16.50 11.65
CA PRO A 113 23.78 17.07 10.51
C PRO A 113 25.28 16.71 10.53
N GLU A 114 25.88 16.66 11.71
CA GLU A 114 27.31 16.39 11.94
C GLU A 114 27.72 14.94 11.66
N GLN A 115 26.76 14.02 11.62
CA GLN A 115 26.98 12.56 11.46
C GLN A 115 26.42 12.06 10.14
N GLU A 116 26.12 12.97 9.21
CA GLU A 116 25.57 12.61 7.92
C GLU A 116 26.61 11.84 7.07
N PRO A 117 26.31 10.63 6.60
CA PRO A 117 27.11 9.97 5.59
C PRO A 117 27.10 10.79 4.30
N SER A 118 28.28 11.07 3.74
CA SER A 118 28.42 11.93 2.56
C SER A 118 27.47 11.54 1.42
N GLY A 119 26.56 12.45 1.07
CA GLY A 119 25.64 12.31 -0.06
C GLY A 119 24.37 11.51 0.23
N GLU A 120 24.22 10.89 1.41
CA GLU A 120 23.01 10.13 1.75
C GLU A 120 21.83 11.06 2.00
N LEU A 121 22.00 12.23 2.64
CA LEU A 121 20.90 13.16 2.86
C LEU A 121 20.32 13.67 1.55
N ALA A 122 21.16 14.01 0.57
CA ALA A 122 20.71 14.47 -0.73
C ALA A 122 19.84 13.42 -1.43
N GLU A 123 20.25 12.15 -1.39
CA GLU A 123 19.45 11.06 -1.97
C GLU A 123 18.14 10.84 -1.22
N ARG A 124 18.18 10.86 0.11
CA ARG A 124 17.00 10.75 0.97
C ARG A 124 16.02 11.89 0.71
N LEU A 125 16.49 13.12 0.58
CA LEU A 125 15.66 14.28 0.25
C LEU A 125 15.01 14.14 -1.13
N ARG A 126 15.74 13.71 -2.16
CA ARG A 126 15.15 13.40 -3.49
C ARG A 126 14.01 12.39 -3.36
N LYS A 127 14.26 11.30 -2.63
CA LYS A 127 13.28 10.23 -2.40
C LYS A 127 12.06 10.73 -1.64
N CYS A 128 12.26 11.55 -0.60
CA CYS A 128 11.19 12.22 0.13
C CYS A 128 10.34 13.10 -0.79
N GLY A 129 10.96 13.89 -1.66
CA GLY A 129 10.27 14.67 -2.69
C GLY A 129 9.36 13.83 -3.58
N LEU A 130 9.86 12.68 -4.05
CA LEU A 130 9.06 11.72 -4.83
C LEU A 130 7.87 11.17 -4.02
N CYS A 131 8.06 10.83 -2.74
CA CYS A 131 6.98 10.40 -1.87
C CYS A 131 5.90 11.48 -1.70
N LEU A 132 6.30 12.75 -1.54
CA LEU A 132 5.38 13.88 -1.40
C LEU A 132 4.52 14.07 -2.66
N VAL A 133 5.13 14.00 -3.85
CA VAL A 133 4.40 14.07 -5.13
C VAL A 133 3.42 12.90 -5.26
N ARG A 134 3.86 11.67 -4.94
CA ARG A 134 2.99 10.49 -5.02
C ARG A 134 1.83 10.56 -4.02
N ALA A 135 2.04 11.16 -2.84
CA ALA A 135 0.99 11.31 -1.85
C ALA A 135 -0.10 12.30 -2.29
N GLN A 136 0.25 13.36 -3.01
CA GLN A 136 -0.72 14.29 -3.59
C GLN A 136 -1.58 13.61 -4.66
N GLU A 137 -0.96 12.78 -5.49
CA GLU A 137 -1.65 11.98 -6.49
C GLU A 137 -2.63 10.98 -5.85
N LEU A 138 -2.22 10.28 -4.80
CA LEU A 138 -3.13 9.41 -4.04
C LEU A 138 -4.24 10.20 -3.34
N ASP A 139 -3.96 11.39 -2.80
CA ASP A 139 -4.99 12.24 -2.20
C ASP A 139 -6.08 12.63 -3.22
N ARG A 140 -5.68 12.93 -4.46
CA ARG A 140 -6.62 13.19 -5.56
C ARG A 140 -7.49 11.96 -5.85
N ARG A 141 -6.89 10.76 -5.92
CA ARG A 141 -7.62 9.50 -6.12
C ARG A 141 -8.57 9.18 -4.96
N PHE A 142 -8.19 9.49 -3.72
CA PHE A 142 -9.08 9.38 -2.57
C PHE A 142 -10.28 10.33 -2.66
N ARG A 143 -10.09 11.58 -3.12
CA ARG A 143 -11.20 12.51 -3.33
C ARG A 143 -12.18 11.98 -4.37
N MET A 144 -11.68 11.47 -5.49
CA MET A 144 -12.53 10.83 -6.51
C MET A 144 -13.30 9.62 -5.95
N ALA A 145 -12.63 8.75 -5.18
CA ALA A 145 -13.28 7.60 -4.56
C ALA A 145 -14.35 7.99 -3.53
N LEU A 146 -14.17 9.11 -2.82
CA LEU A 146 -15.17 9.65 -1.90
C LEU A 146 -16.38 10.22 -2.66
N GLU A 147 -16.15 10.94 -3.76
CA GLU A 147 -17.22 11.47 -4.62
C GLU A 147 -18.07 10.34 -5.19
N GLU A 148 -17.44 9.28 -5.68
CA GLU A 148 -18.13 8.08 -6.19
C GLU A 148 -18.91 7.36 -5.08
N ALA A 149 -18.33 7.25 -3.88
CA ALA A 149 -18.97 6.59 -2.74
C ALA A 149 -20.16 7.38 -2.17
N ALA A 150 -20.19 8.71 -2.33
CA ALA A 150 -21.19 9.59 -1.72
C ALA A 150 -22.64 9.27 -2.14
N ALA A 151 -22.84 8.68 -3.32
CA ALA A 151 -24.17 8.43 -3.86
C ALA A 151 -24.84 7.13 -3.34
N ALA A 152 -24.05 6.09 -3.03
CA ALA A 152 -24.61 4.75 -2.82
C ALA A 152 -23.80 3.82 -1.90
N ALA A 153 -22.65 4.26 -1.36
CA ALA A 153 -21.84 3.39 -0.52
C ALA A 153 -22.38 3.30 0.92
N PRO A 154 -22.24 2.14 1.59
CA PRO A 154 -22.53 2.04 3.01
C PRO A 154 -21.56 2.94 3.83
N PRO A 155 -21.99 3.50 4.98
CA PRO A 155 -21.20 4.43 5.78
C PRO A 155 -19.83 3.89 6.19
N GLU A 156 -19.73 2.58 6.47
CA GLU A 156 -18.47 1.93 6.84
C GLU A 156 -17.44 2.07 5.72
N ARG A 157 -17.87 1.91 4.46
CA ARG A 157 -16.99 2.03 3.30
C ARG A 157 -16.49 3.46 3.13
N VAL A 158 -17.37 4.45 3.28
CA VAL A 158 -17.00 5.87 3.24
C VAL A 158 -15.99 6.20 4.35
N ASN A 159 -16.21 5.66 5.56
CA ASN A 159 -15.30 5.81 6.69
C ASN A 159 -13.91 5.21 6.44
N GLU A 160 -13.83 4.03 5.83
CA GLU A 160 -12.55 3.39 5.45
C GLU A 160 -11.75 4.27 4.48
N ILE A 161 -12.43 4.86 3.49
CA ILE A 161 -11.81 5.77 2.50
C ILE A 161 -11.31 7.05 3.19
N HIS A 162 -12.16 7.72 3.98
CA HIS A 162 -11.75 8.91 4.73
C HIS A 162 -10.57 8.62 5.66
N ARG A 163 -10.62 7.53 6.42
CA ARG A 163 -9.59 7.20 7.39
C ARG A 163 -8.26 6.88 6.73
N SER A 164 -8.26 6.14 5.63
CA SER A 164 -7.04 5.87 4.85
C SER A 164 -6.43 7.17 4.32
N ARG A 165 -7.27 8.04 3.75
CA ARG A 165 -6.87 9.37 3.26
C ARG A 165 -6.24 10.21 4.37
N PHE A 166 -6.90 10.34 5.52
CA PHE A 166 -6.39 11.14 6.65
C PHE A 166 -5.08 10.59 7.21
N ARG A 167 -4.94 9.26 7.27
CA ARG A 167 -3.69 8.61 7.71
C ARG A 167 -2.54 8.93 6.76
N LEU A 168 -2.78 8.90 5.45
CA LEU A 168 -1.80 9.31 4.44
C LEU A 168 -1.43 10.79 4.59
N LEU A 169 -2.43 11.68 4.66
CA LEU A 169 -2.22 13.13 4.80
C LEU A 169 -1.45 13.48 6.07
N ARG A 170 -1.73 12.80 7.20
CA ARG A 170 -0.98 13.00 8.45
C ARG A 170 0.51 12.68 8.25
N SER A 171 0.84 11.57 7.62
CA SER A 171 2.23 11.19 7.37
C SER A 171 2.89 12.12 6.34
N PHE A 172 2.16 12.51 5.28
CA PHE A 172 2.58 13.52 4.31
C PHE A 172 2.98 14.83 4.97
N SER A 173 2.11 15.42 5.80
CA SER A 173 2.39 16.70 6.46
C SER A 173 3.62 16.62 7.36
N GLY A 174 3.79 15.51 8.08
CA GLY A 174 4.98 15.28 8.92
C GLY A 174 6.27 15.21 8.10
N LEU A 175 6.26 14.52 6.96
CA LEU A 175 7.42 14.43 6.09
C LEU A 175 7.71 15.76 5.38
N TRP A 176 6.68 16.47 4.91
CA TRP A 176 6.83 17.76 4.22
C TRP A 176 7.56 18.78 5.10
N LEU A 177 7.19 18.87 6.38
CA LEU A 177 7.86 19.75 7.35
C LEU A 177 9.34 19.37 7.52
N LEU A 178 9.63 18.08 7.73
CA LEU A 178 11.00 17.60 7.90
C LEU A 178 11.85 17.81 6.66
N HIS A 179 11.29 17.52 5.49
CA HIS A 179 11.95 17.69 4.21
C HIS A 179 12.37 19.15 4.01
N ASN A 180 11.47 20.12 4.23
CA ASN A 180 11.81 21.53 4.05
C ASN A 180 12.84 22.02 5.06
N VAL A 181 12.74 21.61 6.32
CA VAL A 181 13.75 21.96 7.33
C VAL A 181 15.12 21.40 6.92
N ARG A 182 15.19 20.12 6.56
CA ARG A 182 16.45 19.48 6.18
C ARG A 182 17.02 19.99 4.86
N ALA A 183 16.18 20.26 3.87
CA ALA A 183 16.59 20.83 2.59
C ALA A 183 17.15 22.26 2.73
N SER A 184 16.74 23.01 3.76
CA SER A 184 17.32 24.33 4.04
C SER A 184 18.71 24.29 4.68
N LEU A 185 19.12 23.11 5.18
CA LEU A 185 20.41 22.87 5.84
C LEU A 185 21.43 22.17 4.94
N ALA A 186 20.99 21.65 3.79
CA ALA A 186 21.82 20.97 2.79
C ALA A 186 22.24 21.95 1.69
#